data_AF-A0A820Q671-F1
#
_entry.id   AF-A0A820Q671-F1
#
_cell.length_a   1.000
_cell.length_b   1.000
_cell.length_c   1.000
_cell.angle_alpha   90.00
_cell.angle_beta   90.00
_cell.angle_gamma   90.00
#
_symmetry.space_group_name_H-M   'P 1'
#
loop_
_entity.id
_entity.type
_entity.pdbx_description
1 polymer ?
#
loop_
_entity_poly.entity_id
_entity_poly.type
_entity_poly.pdbx_seq_one_letter_code
_entity_poly.pdbx_strand_id
1 'polypeptide(L)'
;LTRDPLGERNAQTSGKTQKQITTSSVIEITSVKSKNLTRDKSKLVTYPVPHNAAVQIYNYKSKKARIIFGPELVMLGPDEQFTLLSLSGNVPKKPNQIQTICLLLGPDFFTDVIVIETADHARLSLRLSYNWHFELNKNDEKEATKLFSVPD
;
A
#
# COMPACT_ATOMS: atom_id res chain seq x y z
N LEU A 1 64.46 -24.58 42.73
CA LEU A 1 63.02 -24.58 43.08
C LEU A 1 62.24 -24.70 41.76
N THR A 2 61.38 -25.63 41.43
CA THR A 2 60.90 -26.90 42.02
C THR A 2 60.13 -27.60 40.89
N ARG A 3 60.54 -28.82 40.53
CA ARG A 3 59.79 -29.96 39.93
C ARG A 3 59.03 -29.81 38.60
N ASP A 4 59.43 -30.66 37.65
CA ASP A 4 58.56 -31.29 36.63
C ASP A 4 57.35 -32.01 37.26
N PRO A 5 56.32 -32.37 36.47
CA PRO A 5 56.29 -33.78 36.12
C PRO A 5 55.90 -34.08 34.66
N LEU A 6 56.67 -35.01 34.09
CA LEU A 6 56.25 -35.92 33.04
C LEU A 6 54.93 -36.63 33.36
N GLY A 7 54.22 -36.95 32.28
CA GLY A 7 53.37 -38.13 32.20
C GLY A 7 51.90 -37.85 32.53
N GLU A 8 50.92 -38.38 31.82
CA GLU A 8 50.94 -39.48 30.89
C GLU A 8 49.51 -39.63 30.36
N ARG A 9 49.37 -40.16 29.14
CA ARG A 9 48.21 -40.93 28.62
C ARG A 9 47.02 -40.17 27.97
N ASN A 10 47.03 -40.26 26.64
CA ASN A 10 46.03 -40.92 25.77
C ASN A 10 44.53 -40.62 25.96
N ALA A 11 43.86 -40.13 24.90
CA ALA A 11 42.88 -40.93 24.13
C ALA A 11 42.15 -40.09 23.05
N GLN A 12 42.08 -40.66 21.84
CA GLN A 12 40.93 -40.68 20.91
C GLN A 12 40.53 -39.40 20.13
N THR A 13 41.03 -39.39 18.88
CA THR A 13 40.26 -39.32 17.60
C THR A 13 39.25 -38.20 17.31
N SER A 14 39.55 -37.52 16.20
CA SER A 14 38.66 -37.08 15.11
C SER A 14 37.77 -35.84 15.27
N GLY A 15 38.19 -34.77 14.57
CA GLY A 15 37.34 -34.08 13.60
C GLY A 15 36.35 -33.03 14.12
N LYS A 16 36.85 -31.89 14.63
CA LYS A 16 36.06 -30.65 14.74
C LYS A 16 36.32 -29.76 13.53
N THR A 17 35.46 -29.81 12.53
CA THR A 17 35.36 -28.73 11.54
C THR A 17 34.70 -27.53 12.21
N GLN A 18 35.50 -26.52 12.54
CA GLN A 18 35.05 -25.23 13.04
C GLN A 18 34.19 -24.54 11.97
N LYS A 19 32.94 -24.26 12.32
CA LYS A 19 32.05 -23.37 11.58
C LYS A 19 32.65 -21.95 11.61
N GLN A 20 33.00 -21.43 10.45
CA GLN A 20 33.25 -20.01 10.26
C GLN A 20 31.97 -19.22 10.53
N ILE A 21 32.12 -18.16 11.32
CA ILE A 21 31.10 -17.17 11.63
C ILE A 21 31.08 -16.19 10.45
N THR A 22 30.00 -16.20 9.67
CA THR A 22 29.68 -15.13 8.74
C THR A 22 28.29 -14.62 9.11
N THR A 23 28.28 -13.41 9.65
CA THR A 23 27.07 -12.66 9.99
C THR A 23 26.33 -12.32 8.71
N SER A 24 25.33 -13.13 8.38
CA SER A 24 24.29 -12.79 7.41
C SER A 24 22.96 -13.03 8.10
N SER A 25 22.40 -11.96 8.65
CA SER A 25 21.03 -11.92 9.16
C SER A 25 20.08 -12.06 7.97
N VAL A 26 19.86 -13.30 7.56
CA VAL A 26 18.76 -13.67 6.68
C VAL A 26 17.49 -13.47 7.49
N ILE A 27 16.81 -12.35 7.27
CA ILE A 27 15.42 -12.21 7.65
C ILE A 27 14.67 -13.20 6.75
N GLU A 28 14.44 -14.40 7.26
CA GLU A 28 13.43 -15.29 6.71
C GLU A 28 12.10 -14.55 6.81
N ILE A 29 11.70 -13.90 5.70
CA ILE A 29 10.31 -13.49 5.51
C ILE A 29 9.53 -14.79 5.40
N THR A 30 9.14 -15.31 6.56
CA THR A 30 8.23 -16.43 6.68
C THR A 30 6.95 -15.94 6.02
N SER A 31 6.64 -16.47 4.84
CA SER A 31 5.36 -16.28 4.18
C SER A 31 4.29 -16.81 5.12
N VAL A 32 3.73 -15.92 5.94
CA VAL A 32 2.60 -16.24 6.80
C VAL A 32 1.44 -16.48 5.86
N LYS A 33 1.19 -17.75 5.53
CA LYS A 33 -0.05 -18.18 4.89
C LYS A 33 -1.19 -17.66 5.75
N SER A 34 -1.88 -16.64 5.27
CA SER A 34 -3.08 -16.10 5.91
C SER A 34 -4.08 -17.24 6.09
N LYS A 35 -4.20 -17.74 7.33
CA LYS A 35 -5.38 -18.53 7.71
C LYS A 35 -6.59 -17.70 7.27
N ASN A 36 -7.59 -18.32 6.65
CA ASN A 36 -8.88 -17.69 6.41
C ASN A 36 -9.54 -17.38 7.76
N LEU A 37 -9.10 -16.30 8.39
CA LEU A 37 -9.65 -15.76 9.61
C LEU A 37 -10.95 -15.08 9.22
N THR A 38 -12.06 -15.72 9.57
CA THR A 38 -13.38 -15.10 9.48
C THR A 38 -13.34 -13.75 10.21
N ARG A 39 -13.70 -12.67 9.52
CA ARG A 39 -13.67 -11.32 10.08
C ARG A 39 -14.59 -11.24 11.30
N ASP A 40 -14.00 -10.88 12.44
CA ASP A 40 -14.76 -10.53 13.64
C ASP A 40 -15.47 -9.19 13.42
N LYS A 41 -16.82 -9.22 13.40
CA LYS A 41 -17.66 -8.05 13.14
C LYS A 41 -17.80 -7.13 14.36
N SER A 42 -17.41 -7.59 15.54
CA SER A 42 -17.47 -6.80 16.78
C SER A 42 -16.28 -5.86 16.94
N LYS A 43 -15.18 -6.13 16.24
CA LYS A 43 -13.97 -5.30 16.28
C LYS A 43 -14.19 -4.02 15.50
N LEU A 44 -13.62 -2.94 16.06
CA LEU A 44 -13.59 -1.65 15.42
C LEU A 44 -12.90 -1.75 14.04
N VAL A 45 -13.50 -1.11 13.05
CA VAL A 45 -12.95 -1.07 11.70
C VAL A 45 -11.92 0.06 11.65
N THR A 46 -10.67 -0.32 11.43
CA THR A 46 -9.55 0.61 11.31
C THR A 46 -8.88 0.49 9.96
N TYR A 47 -8.42 1.59 9.39
CA TYR A 47 -7.70 1.61 8.13
C TYR A 47 -6.50 2.57 8.21
N PRO A 48 -5.25 2.08 8.06
CA PRO A 48 -4.09 2.96 7.97
C PRO A 48 -4.05 3.62 6.59
N VAL A 49 -4.25 4.93 6.55
CA VAL A 49 -4.22 5.69 5.30
C VAL A 49 -2.75 5.83 4.87
N PRO A 50 -2.38 5.39 3.65
CA PRO A 50 -1.03 5.53 3.15
C PRO A 50 -0.57 6.99 3.07
N HIS A 51 0.75 7.19 3.04
CA HIS A 51 1.30 8.50 2.70
C HIS A 51 0.73 8.99 1.37
N ASN A 52 0.43 10.30 1.32
CA ASN A 52 0.01 10.94 0.10
C ASN A 52 -1.27 10.34 -0.51
N ALA A 53 -2.13 9.83 0.35
CA ALA A 53 -3.46 9.37 0.01
C ALA A 53 -4.50 10.13 0.84
N ALA A 54 -5.74 10.11 0.35
CA ALA A 54 -6.89 10.59 1.07
C ALA A 54 -7.98 9.51 1.12
N VAL A 55 -8.75 9.51 2.21
CA VAL A 55 -9.92 8.65 2.37
C VAL A 55 -11.11 9.52 2.73
N GLN A 56 -12.25 9.23 2.10
CA GLN A 56 -13.51 9.86 2.45
C GLN A 56 -14.34 8.91 3.31
N ILE A 57 -14.89 9.46 4.39
CA ILE A 57 -15.75 8.75 5.33
C ILE A 57 -17.07 9.49 5.40
N TYR A 58 -18.17 8.78 5.17
CA TYR A 58 -19.51 9.31 5.24
C TYR A 58 -20.20 8.85 6.53
N ASN A 59 -20.68 9.81 7.32
CA ASN A 59 -21.52 9.55 8.48
C ASN A 59 -23.00 9.63 8.07
N TYR A 60 -23.72 8.52 8.13
CA TYR A 60 -25.12 8.43 7.70
C TYR A 60 -26.08 9.14 8.65
N LYS A 61 -25.77 9.19 9.95
CA LYS A 61 -26.62 9.81 10.95
C LYS A 61 -26.56 11.34 10.86
N SER A 62 -25.36 11.91 10.74
CA SER A 62 -25.17 13.35 10.63
C SER A 62 -25.23 13.87 9.19
N LYS A 63 -25.26 12.99 8.19
CA LYS A 63 -25.19 13.30 6.74
C LYS A 63 -23.99 14.18 6.38
N LYS A 64 -22.84 13.93 7.03
CA LYS A 64 -21.60 14.68 6.80
C LYS A 64 -20.52 13.73 6.30
N ALA A 65 -19.76 14.19 5.31
CA ALA A 65 -18.54 13.54 4.88
C ALA A 65 -17.35 14.24 5.55
N ARG A 66 -16.37 13.48 6.01
CA ARG A 66 -15.06 14.00 6.38
C ARG A 66 -13.98 13.32 5.57
N ILE A 67 -12.92 14.07 5.28
CA ILE A 67 -11.79 13.59 4.50
C ILE A 67 -10.57 13.55 5.40
N ILE A 68 -9.86 12.44 5.35
CA ILE A 68 -8.67 12.22 6.14
C ILE A 68 -7.50 11.99 5.20
N PHE A 69 -6.45 12.77 5.40
CA PHE A 69 -5.21 12.68 4.65
C PHE A 69 -4.21 11.81 5.41
N GLY A 70 -3.50 10.93 4.70
CA GLY A 70 -2.45 10.14 5.31
C GLY A 70 -1.14 10.90 5.50
N PRO A 71 -0.22 10.40 6.36
CA PRO A 71 -0.28 9.11 7.06
C PRO A 71 -1.05 9.17 8.38
N GLU A 72 -2.25 8.58 8.43
CA GLU A 72 -3.07 8.57 9.65
C GLU A 72 -3.82 7.24 9.77
N LEU A 73 -3.94 6.71 11.00
CA LEU A 73 -4.77 5.54 11.27
C LEU A 73 -6.21 5.99 11.53
N VAL A 74 -7.08 5.64 10.60
CA VAL A 74 -8.49 6.02 10.67
C VAL A 74 -9.30 4.94 11.37
N MET A 75 -10.22 5.37 12.23
CA MET A 75 -11.18 4.54 12.94
C MET A 75 -12.59 4.96 12.54
N LEU A 76 -13.44 4.00 12.14
CA LEU A 76 -14.85 4.30 11.85
C LEU A 76 -15.67 4.40 13.14
N GLY A 77 -16.51 5.43 13.22
CA GLY A 77 -17.61 5.49 14.18
C GLY A 77 -18.75 4.51 13.83
N PRO A 78 -19.76 4.36 14.71
CA PRO A 78 -20.84 3.38 14.53
C PRO A 78 -21.66 3.55 13.25
N ASP A 79 -21.93 4.81 12.86
CA ASP A 79 -22.75 5.19 11.69
C ASP A 79 -21.90 5.68 10.51
N GLU A 80 -20.60 5.41 10.53
CA GLU A 80 -19.64 5.86 9.52
C GLU A 80 -19.26 4.73 8.55
N GLN A 81 -19.11 5.06 7.28
CA GLN A 81 -18.63 4.12 6.26
C GLN A 81 -17.58 4.77 5.38
N PHE A 82 -16.66 3.96 4.86
CA PHE A 82 -15.74 4.39 3.81
C PHE A 82 -16.49 4.57 2.49
N THR A 83 -16.21 5.66 1.79
CA THR A 83 -16.64 5.79 0.39
C THR A 83 -15.78 4.88 -0.47
N LEU A 84 -16.41 4.00 -1.23
CA LEU A 84 -15.74 3.20 -2.24
C LEU A 84 -15.59 4.02 -3.54
N LEU A 85 -14.38 4.06 -4.07
CA LEU A 85 -14.07 4.61 -5.38
C LEU A 85 -14.00 3.48 -6.40
N SER A 86 -14.50 3.76 -7.60
CA SER A 86 -14.49 2.84 -8.72
C SER A 86 -13.80 3.52 -9.89
N LEU A 87 -12.49 3.34 -9.98
CA LEU A 87 -11.63 4.06 -10.91
C LEU A 87 -11.40 3.25 -12.19
N SER A 88 -11.19 3.98 -13.28
CA SER A 88 -10.77 3.43 -14.56
C SER A 88 -9.34 2.86 -14.50
N GLY A 89 -9.13 1.79 -15.24
CA GLY A 89 -7.85 1.07 -15.26
C GLY A 89 -7.59 0.38 -16.59
N ASN A 90 -6.47 -0.33 -16.69
CA ASN A 90 -5.95 -0.95 -17.92
C ASN A 90 -5.49 0.04 -19.00
N VAL A 91 -4.99 -0.52 -20.10
CA VAL A 91 -4.54 0.17 -21.31
C VAL A 91 -5.07 -0.64 -22.51
N PRO A 92 -6.11 -0.18 -23.24
CA PRO A 92 -6.85 1.08 -23.09
C PRO A 92 -7.61 1.17 -21.76
N LYS A 93 -7.85 2.40 -21.29
CA LYS A 93 -8.60 2.67 -20.07
C LYS A 93 -10.03 2.15 -20.19
N LYS A 94 -10.43 1.33 -19.23
CA LYS A 94 -11.78 0.80 -19.07
C LYS A 94 -12.35 1.32 -17.75
N PRO A 95 -13.63 1.67 -17.70
CA PRO A 95 -14.27 2.12 -16.46
C PRO A 95 -14.37 0.97 -15.45
N ASN A 96 -14.48 1.31 -14.16
CA ASN A 96 -14.78 0.38 -13.06
C ASN A 96 -13.83 -0.82 -12.93
N GLN A 97 -12.53 -0.62 -13.11
CA GLN A 97 -11.53 -1.69 -13.02
C GLN A 97 -10.86 -1.77 -11.66
N ILE A 98 -10.74 -0.63 -10.97
CA ILE A 98 -10.05 -0.53 -9.70
C ILE A 98 -11.07 -0.10 -8.64
N GLN A 99 -11.33 -0.99 -7.69
CA GLN A 99 -12.14 -0.68 -6.51
C GLN A 99 -11.23 -0.38 -5.34
N THR A 100 -11.28 0.85 -4.83
CA THR A 100 -10.39 1.30 -3.74
C THR A 100 -11.12 2.23 -2.78
N ILE A 101 -10.71 2.23 -1.51
CA ILE A 101 -11.20 3.18 -0.50
C ILE A 101 -10.28 4.38 -0.31
N CYS A 102 -9.05 4.31 -0.83
CA CYS A 102 -8.08 5.39 -0.79
C CYS A 102 -7.83 5.96 -2.19
N LEU A 103 -7.80 7.29 -2.26
CA LEU A 103 -7.38 8.03 -3.44
C LEU A 103 -5.92 8.43 -3.28
N LEU A 104 -5.08 8.03 -4.22
CA LEU A 104 -3.69 8.49 -4.27
C LEU A 104 -3.66 9.91 -4.82
N LEU A 105 -2.89 10.80 -4.18
CA LEU A 105 -2.85 12.22 -4.54
C LEU A 105 -1.75 12.55 -5.57
N GLY A 106 -0.84 11.61 -5.87
CA GLY A 106 0.29 11.86 -6.76
C GLY A 106 1.37 12.75 -6.13
N PRO A 107 2.58 12.82 -6.69
CA PRO A 107 2.86 12.64 -8.11
C PRO A 107 2.82 11.17 -8.55
N ASP A 108 2.14 10.93 -9.66
CA ASP A 108 2.05 9.63 -10.32
C ASP A 108 1.78 9.85 -11.82
N PHE A 109 1.71 8.78 -12.61
CA PHE A 109 1.37 8.83 -14.02
C PHE A 109 0.41 7.72 -14.40
N PHE A 110 -0.48 8.01 -15.35
CA PHE A 110 -1.31 6.99 -15.98
C PHE A 110 -0.98 6.88 -17.45
N THR A 111 -1.01 5.64 -17.95
CA THR A 111 -0.88 5.33 -19.37
C THR A 111 -2.24 5.01 -19.95
N ASP A 112 -2.48 5.43 -21.19
CA ASP A 112 -3.66 5.06 -21.95
C ASP A 112 -3.32 4.89 -23.45
N VAL A 113 -4.18 4.16 -24.16
CA VAL A 113 -4.18 4.06 -25.62
C VAL A 113 -5.51 4.60 -26.14
N ILE A 114 -5.46 5.76 -26.78
CA ILE A 114 -6.62 6.40 -27.42
C ILE A 114 -6.55 6.23 -28.93
N VAL A 115 -7.71 6.09 -29.56
CA VAL A 115 -7.83 6.07 -31.02
C VAL A 115 -8.50 7.37 -31.44
N ILE A 116 -7.79 8.19 -32.20
CA ILE A 116 -8.27 9.48 -32.69
C ILE A 116 -8.44 9.41 -34.21
N GLU A 117 -9.36 10.23 -34.72
CA GLU A 117 -9.54 10.47 -36.14
C GLU A 117 -9.22 11.93 -36.43
N THR A 118 -8.32 12.17 -37.38
CA THR A 118 -7.92 13.50 -37.80
C THR A 118 -8.89 14.07 -38.85
N ALA A 119 -8.81 15.37 -39.12
CA ALA A 119 -9.71 16.04 -40.09
C ALA A 119 -9.58 15.50 -41.52
N ASP A 120 -8.44 14.90 -41.87
CA ASP A 120 -8.18 14.19 -43.12
C ASP A 120 -8.52 12.70 -43.06
N HIS A 121 -9.34 12.28 -42.08
CA HIS A 121 -9.84 10.90 -41.91
C HIS A 121 -8.74 9.86 -41.63
N ALA A 122 -7.57 10.28 -41.17
CA ALA A 122 -6.55 9.35 -40.70
C ALA A 122 -6.89 8.87 -39.28
N ARG A 123 -6.85 7.55 -39.08
CA ARG A 123 -7.05 6.95 -37.76
C ARG A 123 -5.70 6.67 -37.13
N LEU A 124 -5.44 7.30 -35.99
CA LEU A 124 -4.19 7.16 -35.24
C LEU A 124 -4.49 6.49 -33.90
N SER A 125 -3.65 5.51 -33.54
CA SER A 125 -3.63 4.94 -32.20
C SER A 125 -2.46 5.55 -31.44
N LEU A 126 -2.77 6.34 -30.41
CA LEU A 126 -1.76 7.05 -29.62
C LEU A 126 -1.66 6.42 -28.24
N ARG A 127 -0.45 6.00 -27.87
CA ARG A 127 -0.14 5.65 -26.49
C ARG A 127 0.34 6.90 -25.76
N LEU A 128 -0.44 7.36 -24.82
CA LEU A 128 -0.15 8.54 -24.01
C LEU A 128 0.24 8.12 -22.59
N SER A 129 1.06 8.94 -21.94
CA SER A 129 1.27 8.87 -20.50
C SER A 129 1.20 10.28 -19.96
N TYR A 130 0.29 10.50 -19.02
CA TYR A 130 0.07 11.81 -18.41
C TYR A 130 0.51 11.75 -16.95
N ASN A 131 1.45 12.62 -16.60
CA ASN A 131 1.87 12.84 -15.22
C ASN A 131 0.81 13.70 -14.53
N TRP A 132 0.41 13.29 -13.34
CA TRP A 132 -0.64 13.96 -12.59
C TRP A 132 -0.27 14.05 -11.11
N HIS A 133 -0.83 15.06 -10.45
CA HIS A 133 -0.87 15.20 -9.01
C HIS A 133 -2.08 16.09 -8.66
N PHE A 134 -2.64 15.91 -7.47
CA PHE A 134 -3.69 16.76 -6.97
C PHE A 134 -3.09 17.96 -6.24
N GLU A 135 -3.41 19.15 -6.71
CA GLU A 135 -3.04 20.42 -6.08
C GLU A 135 -4.20 20.90 -5.20
N LEU A 136 -4.01 20.90 -3.88
CA LEU A 136 -5.01 21.38 -2.91
C LEU A 136 -4.37 21.77 -1.58
N ASN A 137 -5.03 22.67 -0.84
CA ASN A 137 -4.68 22.98 0.54
C ASN A 137 -5.37 21.99 1.50
N LYS A 138 -4.58 21.08 2.08
CA LYS A 138 -5.08 20.05 3.01
C LYS A 138 -5.74 20.62 4.28
N ASN A 139 -5.48 21.89 4.60
CA ASN A 139 -6.04 22.55 5.78
C ASN A 139 -7.44 23.13 5.52
N ASP A 140 -7.89 23.25 4.27
CA ASP A 140 -9.24 23.71 3.93
C ASP A 140 -10.18 22.53 3.69
N GLU A 141 -11.13 22.33 4.60
CA GLU A 141 -12.14 21.27 4.52
C GLU A 141 -13.04 21.39 3.27
N LYS A 142 -13.32 22.62 2.82
CA LYS A 142 -14.14 22.85 1.62
C LYS A 142 -13.41 22.43 0.36
N GLU A 143 -12.11 22.73 0.29
CA GLU A 143 -11.27 22.33 -0.83
C GLU A 143 -11.04 20.83 -0.83
N ALA A 144 -10.78 20.23 0.34
CA ALA A 144 -10.68 18.79 0.49
C ALA A 144 -11.92 18.08 -0.05
N THR A 145 -13.13 18.60 0.21
CA THR A 145 -14.39 18.01 -0.29
C THR A 145 -14.44 17.91 -1.81
N LYS A 146 -13.80 18.84 -2.54
CA LYS A 146 -13.75 18.82 -4.02
C LYS A 146 -12.99 17.61 -4.56
N LEU A 147 -12.05 17.07 -3.78
CA LEU A 147 -11.22 15.93 -4.17
C LEU A 147 -12.06 14.70 -4.56
N PHE A 148 -13.23 14.53 -3.95
CA PHE A 148 -14.15 13.40 -4.17
C PHE A 148 -15.41 13.81 -4.95
N SER A 149 -15.39 14.99 -5.60
CA SER A 149 -16.53 15.47 -6.38
C SER A 149 -16.68 14.75 -7.73
N VAL A 150 -15.57 14.24 -8.26
CA VAL A 150 -15.52 13.45 -9.49
C VAL A 150 -15.30 11.98 -9.11
N PRO A 151 -16.21 11.07 -9.48
CA PRO A 151 -16.14 9.66 -9.06
C PRO A 151 -15.10 8.82 -9.82
N ASP A 152 -14.83 9.14 -11.09
CA ASP A 152 -13.80 8.58 -12.00
C ASP A 152 -13.38 9.68 -12.98
#